data_AF-A0A662G6P0-F1
#
_entry.id   AF-A0A662G6P0-F1
#
_cell.length_a   1.000
_cell.length_b   1.000
_cell.length_c   1.000
_cell.angle_alpha   90.00
_cell.angle_beta   90.00
_cell.angle_gamma   90.00
#
_symmetry.space_group_name_H-M   'P 1'
#
loop_
_entity.id
_entity.type
_entity.pdbx_description
1 polymer ?
#
loop_
_entity_poly.entity_id
_entity_poly.type
_entity_poly.pdbx_seq_one_letter_code
_entity_poly.pdbx_strand_id
1 'polypeptide(L)'
;MSDSPLDRLSDECNSLLVIRIRGGVKASRDELATLRMLNLTRANRATIIPKTPSFIGMLKKVQHYITWGEPNLKTIKTFLRRIELLGGGRIDGEFLKRLGFDSLDQLAEK
;
A
#
# COMPACT_ATOMS: atom_id res chain seq x y z
N MET A 1 -6.96 28.88 -18.22
CA MET A 1 -5.55 28.73 -18.64
C MET A 1 -4.90 27.82 -17.60
N SER A 2 -4.56 26.57 -17.84
CA SER A 2 -4.55 25.74 -19.05
C SER A 2 -4.77 24.30 -18.57
N ASP A 3 -5.97 23.75 -18.84
CA ASP A 3 -6.23 22.33 -18.64
C ASP A 3 -5.66 21.60 -19.87
N SER A 4 -4.42 21.12 -19.76
CA SER A 4 -3.73 20.40 -20.83
C SER A 4 -4.23 18.94 -20.87
N PRO A 5 -4.68 18.42 -22.04
CA PRO A 5 -5.09 17.02 -22.20
C PRO A 5 -3.99 15.98 -21.92
N LEU A 6 -2.74 16.41 -21.72
CA LEU A 6 -1.58 15.55 -21.49
C LEU A 6 -1.36 15.19 -20.00
N ASP A 7 -2.06 15.85 -19.06
CA ASP A 7 -2.06 15.44 -17.64
C ASP A 7 -3.08 14.32 -17.36
N ARG A 8 -3.93 13.98 -18.35
CA ARG A 8 -4.84 12.81 -18.29
C ARG A 8 -4.17 11.49 -18.71
N LEU A 9 -2.85 11.49 -18.87
CA LEU A 9 -2.04 10.40 -19.41
C LEU A 9 -0.91 9.96 -18.45
N SER A 10 -1.21 9.93 -17.16
CA SER A 10 -0.62 8.95 -16.26
C SER A 10 -1.77 8.22 -15.61
N ASP A 11 -1.89 6.92 -15.87
CA ASP A 11 -2.80 6.01 -15.18
C ASP A 11 -2.95 6.41 -13.71
N GLU A 12 -4.14 6.87 -13.31
CA GLU A 12 -4.42 7.23 -11.92
C GLU A 12 -4.31 5.95 -11.08
N CYS A 13 -3.11 5.59 -10.66
CA CYS A 13 -2.92 4.60 -9.61
C CYS A 13 -3.51 5.19 -8.33
N ASN A 14 -4.78 4.86 -8.09
CA ASN A 14 -5.56 5.25 -6.92
C ASN A 14 -5.07 4.58 -5.62
N SER A 15 -3.80 4.16 -5.58
CA SER A 15 -3.21 3.36 -4.53
C SER A 15 -1.85 3.93 -4.11
N LEU A 16 -1.61 3.94 -2.82
CA LEU A 16 -0.35 4.36 -2.20
C LEU A 16 0.31 3.16 -1.55
N LEU A 17 1.61 2.99 -1.80
CA LEU A 17 2.44 2.08 -1.02
C LEU A 17 2.99 2.86 0.18
N VAL A 18 2.67 2.37 1.38
CA VAL A 18 3.05 2.99 2.65
C VAL A 18 4.04 2.07 3.35
N ILE A 19 5.16 2.60 3.80
CA ILE A 19 6.22 1.86 4.50
C ILE A 19 6.49 2.50 5.85
N ARG A 20 6.51 1.70 6.92
CA ARG A 20 6.91 2.18 8.25
C ARG A 20 8.43 2.14 8.42
N ILE A 21 9.04 3.30 8.50
CA ILE A 21 10.51 3.47 8.58
C ILE A 21 11.04 3.61 10.01
N ARG A 22 10.17 3.90 11.00
CA ARG A 22 10.57 4.07 12.41
C ARG A 22 9.73 3.22 13.37
N GLY A 23 10.35 2.82 14.47
CA GLY A 23 9.70 2.14 15.61
C GLY A 23 8.68 3.04 16.32
N GLY A 24 8.00 2.51 17.34
CA GLY A 24 6.94 3.23 18.08
C GLY A 24 7.43 4.11 19.23
N VAL A 25 8.74 4.31 19.36
CA VAL A 25 9.31 5.09 20.46
C VAL A 25 8.83 6.54 20.33
N LYS A 26 8.31 7.10 21.43
CA LYS A 26 7.67 8.43 21.51
C LYS A 26 6.34 8.60 20.75
N ALA A 27 5.81 7.54 20.13
CA ALA A 27 4.49 7.62 19.50
C ALA A 27 3.40 7.69 20.58
N SER A 28 2.46 8.61 20.40
CA SER A 28 1.25 8.68 21.20
C SER A 28 0.39 7.42 21.01
N ARG A 29 -0.51 7.16 21.96
CA ARG A 29 -1.48 6.05 21.87
C ARG A 29 -2.30 6.12 20.59
N ASP A 30 -2.63 7.34 20.18
CA ASP A 30 -3.38 7.67 18.98
C ASP A 30 -2.62 7.34 17.69
N GLU A 31 -1.36 7.75 17.58
CA GLU A 31 -0.52 7.41 16.44
C GLU A 31 -0.29 5.90 16.35
N LEU A 32 -0.09 5.22 17.48
CA LEU A 32 0.00 3.76 17.53
C LEU A 32 -1.32 3.08 17.12
N ALA A 33 -2.47 3.66 17.45
CA ALA A 33 -3.77 3.17 16.98
C ALA A 33 -3.89 3.33 15.46
N THR A 34 -3.57 4.50 14.91
CA THR A 34 -3.59 4.75 13.46
C THR A 34 -2.62 3.83 12.71
N LEU A 35 -1.39 3.65 13.20
CA LEU A 35 -0.43 2.70 12.60
C LEU A 35 -0.96 1.26 12.61
N ARG A 36 -1.68 0.85 13.67
CA ARG A 36 -2.33 -0.47 13.72
C ARG A 36 -3.49 -0.59 12.74
N MET A 37 -4.32 0.45 12.59
CA MET A 37 -5.40 0.49 11.59
C MET A 37 -4.87 0.38 10.16
N LEU A 38 -3.70 0.95 9.89
CA LEU A 38 -2.99 0.82 8.61
C LEU A 38 -2.22 -0.51 8.46
N ASN A 39 -2.35 -1.45 9.41
CA ASN A 39 -1.60 -2.73 9.44
C ASN A 39 -0.05 -2.57 9.53
N LEU A 40 0.44 -1.40 9.98
CA LEU A 40 1.85 -1.07 10.12
C LEU A 40 2.34 -1.28 11.56
N THR A 41 2.21 -2.50 12.07
CA THR A 41 2.45 -2.83 13.50
C THR A 41 3.91 -2.72 13.95
N ARG A 42 4.87 -2.96 13.04
CA ARG A 42 6.32 -2.92 13.30
C ARG A 42 7.07 -2.19 12.19
N ALA A 43 8.28 -1.75 12.47
CA ALA A 43 9.16 -1.15 11.45
C ALA A 43 9.44 -2.15 10.30
N ASN A 44 9.71 -1.60 9.11
CA ASN A 44 9.95 -2.32 7.86
C ASN A 44 8.77 -3.17 7.37
N ARG A 45 7.54 -2.86 7.83
CA ARG A 45 6.31 -3.34 7.19
C ARG A 45 5.79 -2.31 6.20
N ALA A 46 5.09 -2.82 5.19
CA ALA A 46 4.45 -1.99 4.19
C ALA A 46 3.03 -2.49 3.89
N THR A 47 2.17 -1.57 3.45
CA THR A 47 0.80 -1.82 3.05
C THR A 47 0.45 -1.02 1.81
N ILE A 48 -0.48 -1.51 0.99
CA ILE A 48 -1.07 -0.75 -0.11
C ILE A 48 -2.45 -0.29 0.34
N ILE A 49 -2.75 1.00 0.19
CA ILE A 49 -4.04 1.60 0.57
C ILE A 49 -4.57 2.48 -0.56
N PRO A 50 -5.89 2.66 -0.67
CA PRO A 50 -6.43 3.57 -1.67
C PRO A 50 -6.17 5.04 -1.30
N LYS A 51 -5.95 5.88 -2.32
CA LYS A 51 -5.69 7.32 -2.22
C LYS A 51 -6.98 8.10 -1.97
N THR A 52 -7.62 7.87 -0.82
CA THR A 52 -8.83 8.62 -0.41
C THR A 52 -8.47 9.75 0.57
N PRO A 53 -9.26 10.84 0.65
CA PRO A 53 -9.01 11.91 1.63
C PRO A 53 -8.89 11.40 3.07
N SER A 54 -9.70 10.40 3.44
CA SER A 54 -9.66 9.74 4.74
C SER A 54 -8.32 9.08 5.02
N PHE A 55 -7.81 8.29 4.06
CA PHE A 55 -6.49 7.65 4.20
C PHE A 55 -5.36 8.68 4.22
N ILE A 56 -5.42 9.71 3.38
CA ILE A 56 -4.44 10.81 3.40
C ILE A 56 -4.39 11.49 4.78
N GLY A 57 -5.55 11.72 5.42
CA GLY A 57 -5.62 12.23 6.78
C GLY A 57 -4.93 11.31 7.80
N MET A 58 -5.14 10.00 7.70
CA MET A 58 -4.45 9.02 8.55
C MET A 58 -2.94 9.04 8.34
N LEU A 59 -2.46 9.12 7.09
CA LEU A 59 -1.04 9.18 6.76
C LEU A 59 -0.38 10.43 7.33
N LYS A 60 -1.02 11.60 7.17
CA LYS A 60 -0.54 12.87 7.75
C LYS A 60 -0.41 12.78 9.28
N LYS A 61 -1.36 12.14 9.97
CA LYS A 61 -1.32 11.95 11.43
C LYS A 61 -0.07 11.18 11.89
N VAL A 62 0.40 10.21 11.10
CA VAL A 62 1.54 9.34 11.46
C VAL A 62 2.78 9.58 10.61
N GLN A 63 2.84 10.70 9.88
CA GLN A 63 3.85 10.97 8.85
C GLN A 63 5.30 10.86 9.35
N HIS A 64 5.54 11.13 10.62
CA HIS A 64 6.88 11.01 11.21
C HIS A 64 7.34 9.55 11.28
N TYR A 65 6.45 8.56 11.25
CA TYR A 65 6.81 7.15 11.37
C TYR A 65 6.91 6.41 10.03
N ILE A 66 6.38 7.01 8.97
CA ILE A 66 6.14 6.35 7.69
C ILE A 66 6.71 7.17 6.53
N THR A 67 6.83 6.51 5.38
CA THR A 67 6.93 7.17 4.07
C THR A 67 5.87 6.53 3.15
N TRP A 68 5.38 7.28 2.17
CA TRP A 68 4.43 6.74 1.19
C TRP A 68 4.62 7.40 -0.18
N GLY A 69 4.22 6.67 -1.22
CA GLY A 69 4.25 7.15 -2.59
C GLY A 69 3.47 6.24 -3.52
N GLU A 70 3.30 6.69 -4.76
CA GLU A 70 2.64 5.94 -5.82
C GLU A 70 3.59 4.85 -6.34
N PRO A 71 3.26 3.56 -6.19
CA PRO A 71 4.11 2.49 -6.67
C PRO A 71 3.89 2.26 -8.17
N ASN A 72 4.97 2.07 -8.93
CA ASN A 72 4.86 1.54 -10.29
C ASN A 72 4.56 0.03 -10.30
N LEU A 73 4.09 -0.50 -11.44
CA LEU A 73 3.72 -1.91 -11.61
C LEU A 73 4.85 -2.87 -11.18
N LYS A 74 6.11 -2.56 -11.51
CA LYS A 74 7.27 -3.35 -11.10
C LYS A 74 7.40 -3.44 -9.57
N THR A 75 7.13 -2.35 -8.87
CA THR A 75 7.14 -2.27 -7.41
C THR A 75 6.03 -3.13 -6.82
N ILE A 76 4.81 -3.03 -7.36
CA ILE A 76 3.67 -3.85 -6.92
C ILE A 76 3.96 -5.34 -7.10
N LYS A 77 4.42 -5.76 -8.28
CA LYS A 77 4.79 -7.17 -8.55
C LYS A 77 5.85 -7.68 -7.57
N THR A 78 6.85 -6.85 -7.28
CA THR A 78 7.91 -7.20 -6.31
C THR A 78 7.35 -7.32 -4.90
N PHE A 79 6.44 -6.43 -4.52
CA PHE A 79 5.76 -6.43 -3.23
C PHE A 79 4.88 -7.69 -3.06
N LEU A 80 4.04 -8.01 -4.04
CA LEU A 80 3.13 -9.17 -3.99
C LEU A 80 3.88 -10.51 -3.90
N ARG A 81 5.10 -10.63 -4.45
CA ARG A 81 5.94 -11.84 -4.25
C ARG A 81 6.44 -12.02 -2.82
N ARG A 82 6.44 -10.95 -2.03
CA ARG A 82 6.92 -10.92 -0.63
C ARG A 82 5.79 -11.01 0.38
N ILE A 83 4.54 -10.77 -0.01
CA ILE A 83 3.43 -10.87 0.93
C ILE A 83 3.22 -12.32 1.36
N GLU A 84 2.75 -12.45 2.58
CA GLU A 84 2.34 -13.73 3.16
C GLU A 84 0.83 -13.68 3.40
N LEU A 85 0.16 -14.77 3.07
CA LEU A 85 -1.28 -14.89 3.24
C LEU A 85 -1.65 -15.11 4.71
N LEU A 86 -2.86 -14.71 5.08
CA LEU A 86 -3.41 -15.05 6.39
C LEU A 86 -3.54 -16.59 6.49
N GLY A 87 -2.92 -17.18 7.51
CA GLY A 87 -2.81 -18.64 7.65
C GLY A 87 -1.47 -19.21 7.19
N GLY A 88 -0.57 -18.37 6.69
CA GLY A 88 0.75 -18.77 6.18
C GLY A 88 0.72 -19.11 4.69
N GLY A 89 1.88 -19.06 4.06
CA GLY A 89 2.04 -19.35 2.64
C GLY A 89 2.12 -18.10 1.77
N ARG A 90 2.48 -18.31 0.49
CA ARG A 90 2.67 -17.24 -0.51
C ARG A 90 1.49 -17.21 -1.46
N ILE A 91 1.38 -16.13 -2.24
CA ILE A 91 0.49 -16.12 -3.40
C ILE A 91 0.95 -17.23 -4.37
N ASP A 92 0.07 -18.20 -4.60
CA ASP A 92 0.23 -19.26 -5.58
C ASP A 92 -0.88 -19.19 -6.65
N GLY A 93 -0.77 -20.07 -7.66
CA GLY A 93 -1.73 -20.10 -8.76
C GLY A 93 -3.15 -20.48 -8.33
N GLU A 94 -3.29 -21.32 -7.30
CA GLU A 94 -4.60 -21.70 -6.76
C GLU A 94 -5.29 -20.54 -6.05
N PHE A 95 -4.54 -19.78 -5.26
CA PHE A 95 -5.02 -18.58 -4.59
C PHE A 95 -5.40 -17.48 -5.59
N LEU A 96 -4.60 -17.27 -6.65
CA LEU A 96 -4.94 -16.33 -7.72
C LEU A 96 -6.25 -16.71 -8.40
N LYS A 97 -6.43 -17.98 -8.76
CA LYS A 97 -7.68 -18.47 -9.36
C LYS A 97 -8.89 -18.30 -8.43
N ARG A 98 -8.73 -18.53 -7.13
CA ARG A 98 -9.78 -18.28 -6.13
C ARG A 98 -10.19 -16.80 -6.05
N LEU A 99 -9.25 -15.89 -6.33
CA LEU A 99 -9.53 -14.46 -6.42
C LEU A 99 -10.04 -14.02 -7.81
N GLY A 100 -10.13 -14.93 -8.77
CA GLY A 100 -10.57 -14.65 -10.14
C GLY A 100 -9.48 -14.06 -11.05
N PHE A 101 -8.20 -14.25 -10.71
CA PHE A 101 -7.07 -13.80 -11.52
C PHE A 101 -6.31 -14.98 -12.11
N ASP A 102 -5.93 -14.87 -13.38
CA ASP A 102 -5.14 -15.90 -14.08
C ASP A 102 -3.64 -15.76 -13.80
N SER A 103 -3.20 -14.56 -13.42
CA SER A 103 -1.79 -14.28 -13.17
C SER A 103 -1.58 -13.20 -12.10
N LEU A 104 -0.38 -13.19 -11.52
CA LEU A 104 0.06 -12.14 -10.61
C LEU A 104 0.10 -10.76 -11.30
N ASP A 105 0.32 -10.74 -12.60
CA ASP A 105 0.42 -9.53 -13.40
C ASP A 105 -0.95 -8.86 -13.54
N GLN A 106 -1.99 -9.65 -13.82
CA GLN A 106 -3.37 -9.15 -13.81
C GLN A 106 -3.79 -8.61 -12.44
N LEU A 107 -3.37 -9.26 -11.35
CA LEU A 107 -3.64 -8.77 -10.00
C LEU A 107 -2.91 -7.45 -9.72
N ALA A 108 -1.70 -7.26 -10.25
CA ALA A 108 -0.88 -6.08 -10.00
C ALA A 108 -1.35 -4.83 -10.77
N GLU A 109 -2.14 -5.00 -11.82
CA GLU A 109 -2.73 -3.91 -12.63
C GLU A 109 -4.04 -3.36 -12.05
N LYS A 110 -4.59 -3.97 -11.00
CA LYS A 110 -5.82 -3.56 -10.32
C LYS A 110 -5.54 -2.75 -9.06
#